data_AF-A0A951TRV7-F1
#
_entry.id   AF-A0A951TRV7-F1
#
_cell.length_a   1.000
_cell.length_b   1.000
_cell.length_c   1.000
_cell.angle_alpha   90.00
_cell.angle_beta   90.00
_cell.angle_gamma   90.00
#
_symmetry.space_group_name_H-M   'P 1'
#
loop_
_entity.id
_entity.type
_entity.pdbx_description
1 polymer ?
#
loop_
_entity_poly.entity_id
_entity_poly.type
_entity_poly.pdbx_seq_one_letter_code
_entity_poly.pdbx_strand_id
1 'polypeptide(L)'
;QGHHRRRQRQRAPGHGRPLEVSPLAPRTTSLRTKARARLEDGPSSPEALASHVFGFAGVDRRTAERLLGVLLGEDPAFERRDGRWSLSPPVSAGATRSLAEIPFVVVDVETTGGLPPGDRLIEIAAVRLRGGRFEGEWSSLLDPGRAIPWFVERLTGIDGRMTAAAPPFAAVADDFLDFLGGCPFVAHNAGFDWRFVNAELLLARGGRLTNAKLCTVRLARRLLPHVRRRNLDALAHLFGVTVHGRHRALGDARATARILLRLLEVAGERGVVDEAGLAELAGVGGTLWPDGRY
;
A
#
# COMPACT_ATOMS: atom_id res chain seq x y z
N GLN A 1 -6.53 -52.46 -62.72
CA GLN A 1 -6.19 -52.00 -61.35
C GLN A 1 -5.70 -50.55 -61.51
N GLY A 2 -6.43 -49.48 -61.24
CA GLY A 2 -7.40 -49.24 -60.17
C GLY A 2 -6.76 -48.31 -59.12
N HIS A 3 -7.14 -47.04 -59.16
CA HIS A 3 -7.07 -46.03 -58.09
C HIS A 3 -5.93 -44.97 -57.99
N HIS A 4 -6.36 -43.76 -58.38
CA HIS A 4 -6.40 -42.51 -57.58
C HIS A 4 -5.12 -41.70 -57.29
N ARG A 5 -4.97 -40.69 -58.14
CA ARG A 5 -4.43 -39.35 -57.79
C ARG A 5 -5.18 -38.77 -56.58
N ARG A 6 -4.50 -38.53 -55.47
CA ARG A 6 -5.00 -37.66 -54.37
C ARG A 6 -4.44 -36.24 -54.54
N ARG A 7 -5.34 -35.31 -54.85
CA ARG A 7 -5.12 -33.86 -54.80
C ARG A 7 -4.99 -33.42 -53.33
N GLN A 8 -3.89 -32.76 -52.97
CA GLN A 8 -3.82 -31.96 -51.75
C GLN A 8 -4.71 -30.72 -51.92
N ARG A 9 -5.76 -30.60 -51.12
CA ARG A 9 -6.60 -29.41 -51.03
C ARG A 9 -5.93 -28.42 -50.07
N GLN A 10 -5.61 -27.24 -50.59
CA GLN A 10 -5.32 -26.04 -49.81
C GLN A 10 -6.54 -25.69 -48.95
N ARG A 11 -6.34 -25.48 -47.65
CA ARG A 11 -7.35 -24.91 -46.73
C ARG A 11 -7.04 -23.42 -46.57
N ALA A 12 -8.02 -22.58 -46.91
CA ALA A 12 -7.99 -21.15 -46.61
C ALA A 12 -8.11 -20.90 -45.08
N PRO A 13 -7.56 -19.79 -44.54
CA PRO A 13 -7.78 -19.42 -43.16
C PRO A 13 -9.20 -18.88 -42.98
N GLY A 14 -9.96 -19.48 -42.06
CA GLY A 14 -11.28 -18.99 -41.68
C GLY A 14 -11.19 -17.67 -40.93
N HIS A 15 -11.97 -16.69 -41.37
CA HIS A 15 -12.23 -15.44 -40.63
C HIS A 15 -12.79 -15.78 -39.24
N GLY A 16 -12.02 -15.45 -38.19
CA GLY A 16 -12.48 -15.52 -36.82
C GLY A 16 -13.62 -14.53 -36.58
N ARG A 17 -14.75 -15.03 -36.09
CA ARG A 17 -15.85 -14.19 -35.58
C ARG A 17 -15.32 -13.31 -34.43
N PRO A 18 -15.78 -12.05 -34.30
CA PRO A 18 -15.49 -11.24 -33.12
C PRO A 18 -15.99 -11.96 -31.86
N LEU A 19 -15.12 -12.05 -30.86
CA LEU A 19 -15.50 -12.49 -29.51
C LEU A 19 -16.46 -11.45 -28.93
N GLU A 20 -17.74 -11.79 -28.85
CA GLU A 20 -18.70 -11.04 -28.04
C GLU A 20 -18.24 -11.08 -26.58
N VAL A 21 -17.90 -9.90 -26.07
CA VAL A 21 -17.57 -9.70 -24.66
C VAL A 21 -18.88 -9.79 -23.88
N SER A 22 -19.07 -10.92 -23.19
CA SER A 22 -20.19 -11.12 -22.28
C SER A 22 -20.18 -10.03 -21.18
N PRO A 23 -21.33 -9.40 -20.84
CA PRO A 23 -21.37 -8.40 -19.80
C PRO A 23 -21.00 -9.04 -18.46
N LEU A 24 -20.00 -8.44 -17.79
CA LEU A 24 -19.54 -8.81 -16.46
C LEU A 24 -20.75 -8.94 -15.50
N ALA A 25 -20.87 -10.07 -14.81
CA ALA A 25 -21.82 -10.23 -13.72
C ALA A 25 -21.62 -9.10 -12.67
N PRO A 26 -22.70 -8.59 -12.04
CA PRO A 26 -22.61 -7.46 -11.12
C PRO A 26 -21.67 -7.80 -9.96
N ARG A 27 -20.62 -6.98 -9.79
CA ARG A 27 -19.70 -7.04 -8.65
C ARG A 27 -20.53 -6.87 -7.38
N THR A 28 -20.38 -7.77 -6.41
CA THR A 28 -21.01 -7.61 -5.10
C THR A 28 -20.44 -6.35 -4.45
N THR A 29 -21.26 -5.30 -4.36
CA THR A 29 -20.91 -4.05 -3.70
C THR A 29 -20.67 -4.30 -2.22
N SER A 30 -19.50 -3.88 -1.70
CA SER A 30 -19.18 -4.05 -0.27
C SER A 30 -20.22 -3.33 0.61
N LEU A 31 -20.45 -3.82 1.83
CA LEU A 31 -21.40 -3.21 2.77
C LEU A 31 -21.05 -1.74 3.06
N ARG A 32 -19.75 -1.40 3.16
CA ARG A 32 -19.29 -0.01 3.28
C ARG A 32 -19.61 0.83 2.05
N THR A 33 -19.47 0.26 0.86
CA THR A 33 -19.81 0.96 -0.39
C THR A 33 -21.31 1.22 -0.49
N LYS A 34 -22.16 0.28 -0.04
CA LYS A 34 -23.61 0.51 0.07
C LYS A 34 -23.94 1.60 1.09
N ALA A 35 -23.27 1.60 2.24
CA ALA A 35 -23.44 2.61 3.27
C ALA A 35 -23.09 4.02 2.74
N ARG A 36 -21.96 4.13 2.03
CA ARG A 36 -21.53 5.36 1.36
C ARG A 36 -22.57 5.86 0.37
N ALA A 37 -22.98 5.02 -0.58
CA ALA A 37 -23.96 5.39 -1.61
C ALA A 37 -25.26 5.91 -0.98
N ARG A 38 -25.73 5.29 0.12
CA ARG A 38 -26.91 5.79 0.84
C ARG A 38 -26.70 7.15 1.50
N LEU A 39 -25.49 7.42 2.00
CA LEU A 39 -25.19 8.66 2.72
C LEU A 39 -24.82 9.83 1.79
N GLU A 40 -24.61 9.57 0.49
CA GLU A 40 -24.51 10.62 -0.55
C GLU A 40 -25.80 11.43 -0.65
N ASP A 41 -26.97 10.80 -0.41
CA ASP A 41 -28.28 11.47 -0.33
C ASP A 41 -28.50 12.25 0.99
N GLY A 42 -27.50 12.26 1.88
CA GLY A 42 -27.52 12.97 3.15
C GLY A 42 -27.60 12.08 4.40
N PRO A 43 -27.57 12.69 5.60
CA PRO A 43 -27.47 11.96 6.86
C PRO A 43 -28.61 10.98 7.10
N SER A 44 -28.30 9.76 7.50
CA SER A 44 -29.27 8.69 7.75
C SER A 44 -29.34 8.31 9.23
N SER A 45 -30.52 7.91 9.70
CA SER A 45 -30.64 7.32 11.03
C SER A 45 -29.97 5.94 11.05
N PRO A 46 -29.49 5.45 12.21
CA PRO A 46 -28.89 4.12 12.31
C PRO A 46 -29.80 3.02 11.75
N GLU A 47 -31.09 3.07 12.06
CA GLU A 47 -32.09 2.08 11.67
C GLU A 47 -32.28 2.05 10.14
N ALA A 48 -32.43 3.22 9.52
CA ALA A 48 -32.60 3.35 8.08
C ALA A 48 -31.33 2.94 7.32
N LEU A 49 -30.15 3.33 7.83
CA LEU A 49 -28.87 2.95 7.21
C LEU A 49 -28.61 1.46 7.35
N ALA A 50 -28.82 0.88 8.54
CA ALA A 50 -28.64 -0.55 8.76
C ALA A 50 -29.60 -1.38 7.88
N SER A 51 -30.86 -0.94 7.76
CA SER A 51 -31.84 -1.61 6.89
C SER A 51 -31.39 -1.60 5.42
N HIS A 52 -30.87 -0.47 4.93
CA HIS A 52 -30.36 -0.35 3.57
C HIS A 52 -29.10 -1.19 3.32
N VAL A 53 -28.15 -1.15 4.26
CA VAL A 53 -26.84 -1.80 4.11
C VAL A 53 -26.93 -3.31 4.24
N PHE A 54 -27.63 -3.80 5.28
CA PHE A 54 -27.69 -5.21 5.62
C PHE A 54 -28.93 -5.92 5.05
N GLY A 55 -29.95 -5.18 4.59
CA GLY A 55 -31.15 -5.75 3.96
C GLY A 55 -32.18 -6.31 4.93
N PHE A 56 -32.11 -5.97 6.22
CA PHE A 56 -33.08 -6.39 7.22
C PHE A 56 -34.14 -5.30 7.45
N ALA A 57 -35.39 -5.70 7.68
CA ALA A 57 -36.45 -4.79 8.12
C ALA A 57 -36.56 -4.80 9.66
N GLY A 58 -36.92 -3.66 10.26
CA GLY A 58 -37.29 -3.59 11.68
C GLY A 58 -36.13 -3.72 12.68
N VAL A 59 -34.89 -3.39 12.27
CA VAL A 59 -33.75 -3.37 13.20
C VAL A 59 -33.91 -2.24 14.21
N ASP A 60 -33.90 -2.56 15.51
CA ASP A 60 -33.95 -1.56 16.56
C ASP A 60 -32.68 -0.70 16.60
N ARG A 61 -32.82 0.51 17.15
CA ARG A 61 -31.73 1.50 17.20
C ARG A 61 -30.43 0.96 17.79
N ARG A 62 -30.50 0.23 18.91
CA ARG A 62 -29.32 -0.23 19.65
C ARG A 62 -28.56 -1.27 18.85
N THR A 63 -29.28 -2.17 18.19
CA THR A 63 -28.70 -3.18 17.29
C THR A 63 -28.10 -2.52 16.05
N ALA A 64 -28.81 -1.56 15.45
CA ALA A 64 -28.33 -0.83 14.29
C ALA A 64 -27.02 -0.06 14.58
N GLU A 65 -26.95 0.63 15.72
CA GLU A 65 -25.74 1.35 16.14
C GLU A 65 -24.54 0.42 16.36
N ARG A 66 -24.74 -0.77 16.94
CA ARG A 66 -23.66 -1.76 17.12
C ARG A 66 -23.13 -2.28 15.80
N LEU A 67 -24.02 -2.70 14.89
CA LEU A 67 -23.63 -3.24 13.59
C LEU A 67 -22.91 -2.18 12.74
N LEU A 68 -23.45 -0.96 12.70
CA LEU A 68 -22.82 0.16 12.00
C LEU A 68 -21.53 0.60 12.68
N GLY A 69 -21.43 0.52 14.00
CA GLY A 69 -20.20 0.81 14.74
C GLY A 69 -19.06 -0.13 14.35
N VAL A 70 -19.32 -1.44 14.26
CA VAL A 70 -18.33 -2.42 13.77
C VAL A 70 -17.99 -2.19 12.30
N LEU A 71 -18.98 -1.84 11.48
CA LEU A 71 -18.78 -1.67 10.04
C LEU A 71 -18.05 -0.36 9.70
N LEU A 72 -18.41 0.75 10.33
CA LEU A 72 -18.05 2.12 9.93
C LEU A 72 -17.22 2.88 10.97
N GLY A 73 -17.22 2.47 12.23
CA GLY A 73 -16.73 3.29 13.35
C GLY A 73 -15.23 3.59 13.34
N GLU A 74 -14.41 2.76 12.68
CA GLU A 74 -12.98 3.00 12.51
C GLU A 74 -12.64 3.69 11.18
N ASP A 75 -13.63 3.92 10.31
CA ASP A 75 -13.42 4.46 8.97
C ASP A 75 -13.68 5.97 8.96
N PRO A 76 -12.64 6.81 8.80
CA PRO A 76 -12.75 8.26 8.96
C PRO A 76 -13.63 8.94 7.91
N ALA A 77 -14.02 8.23 6.85
CA ALA A 77 -14.95 8.75 5.86
C ALA A 77 -16.40 8.81 6.36
N PHE A 78 -16.70 8.19 7.50
CA PHE A 78 -18.01 8.21 8.13
C PHE A 78 -17.92 8.90 9.48
N GLU A 79 -18.91 9.71 9.79
CA GLU A 79 -19.04 10.31 11.11
C GLU A 79 -20.44 10.11 11.65
N ARG A 80 -20.56 10.26 12.98
CA ARG A 80 -21.85 10.25 13.67
C ARG A 80 -22.05 11.59 14.36
N ARG A 81 -23.01 12.38 13.87
CA ARG A 81 -23.42 13.67 14.45
C ARG A 81 -24.91 13.63 14.76
N ASP A 82 -25.29 14.12 15.94
CA ASP A 82 -26.68 14.17 16.40
C ASP A 82 -27.43 12.84 16.27
N GLY A 83 -26.73 11.73 16.56
CA GLY A 83 -27.29 10.38 16.50
C GLY A 83 -27.63 9.89 15.08
N ARG A 84 -27.12 10.54 14.04
CA ARG A 84 -27.23 10.15 12.63
C ARG A 84 -25.86 9.87 12.05
N TRP A 85 -25.80 8.96 11.10
CA TRP A 85 -24.61 8.72 10.30
C TRP A 85 -24.61 9.68 9.12
N SER A 86 -23.46 10.27 8.84
CA SER A 86 -23.20 11.05 7.63
C SER A 86 -21.86 10.63 7.04
N LEU A 87 -21.65 10.95 5.77
CA LEU A 87 -20.28 11.05 5.28
C LEU A 87 -19.62 12.19 6.05
N SER A 88 -18.44 11.93 6.58
CA SER A 88 -17.57 13.02 7.00
C SER A 88 -17.44 13.94 5.78
N PRO A 89 -17.64 15.27 5.91
CA PRO A 89 -17.33 16.17 4.82
C PRO A 89 -15.90 15.85 4.37
N PRO A 90 -15.62 15.78 3.05
CA PRO A 90 -14.23 15.77 2.61
C PRO A 90 -13.55 16.90 3.35
N VAL A 91 -12.40 16.60 3.97
CA VAL A 91 -11.58 17.60 4.67
C VAL A 91 -11.65 18.85 3.81
N SER A 92 -12.28 19.90 4.34
CA SER A 92 -12.54 21.11 3.58
C SER A 92 -11.24 21.51 2.94
N ALA A 93 -11.26 21.85 1.64
CA ALA A 93 -10.09 22.32 0.91
C ALA A 93 -9.61 23.68 1.47
N GLY A 94 -9.12 23.69 2.71
CA GLY A 94 -7.94 24.46 3.02
C GLY A 94 -6.84 23.87 2.15
N ALA A 95 -6.04 24.75 1.53
CA ALA A 95 -5.03 24.40 0.55
C ALA A 95 -4.32 23.08 0.90
N THR A 96 -4.71 22.01 0.21
CA THR A 96 -4.05 20.72 0.30
C THR A 96 -2.66 20.90 -0.29
N ARG A 97 -1.66 20.32 0.35
CA ARG A 97 -0.28 20.49 -0.11
C ARG A 97 -0.14 19.86 -1.48
N SER A 98 0.55 20.55 -2.38
CA SER A 98 0.96 19.94 -3.63
C SER A 98 1.80 18.70 -3.35
N LEU A 99 1.69 17.66 -4.17
CA LEU A 99 2.54 16.48 -4.04
C LEU A 99 4.04 16.81 -4.14
N ALA A 100 4.40 17.93 -4.77
CA ALA A 100 5.78 18.39 -4.84
C ALA A 100 6.33 18.83 -3.46
N GLU A 101 5.47 19.25 -2.54
CA GLU A 101 5.84 19.74 -1.21
C GLU A 101 5.92 18.63 -0.16
N ILE A 102 5.30 17.47 -0.43
CA ILE A 102 5.21 16.37 0.53
C ILE A 102 6.51 15.55 0.46
N PRO A 103 7.25 15.41 1.56
CA PRO A 103 8.32 14.44 1.66
C PRO A 103 7.73 13.04 1.82
N PHE A 104 8.34 12.05 1.18
CA PHE A 104 8.03 10.63 1.36
C PHE A 104 9.27 9.92 1.90
N VAL A 105 9.09 9.01 2.85
CA VAL A 105 10.17 8.15 3.35
C VAL A 105 9.89 6.73 2.88
N VAL A 106 10.71 6.28 1.95
CA VAL A 106 10.62 4.94 1.37
C VAL A 106 11.48 4.00 2.19
N VAL A 107 10.84 3.02 2.82
CA VAL A 107 11.46 2.05 3.71
C VAL A 107 11.47 0.68 3.03
N ASP A 108 12.55 -0.05 3.24
CA ASP A 108 12.68 -1.47 2.90
C ASP A 108 13.43 -2.17 4.04
N VAL A 109 13.14 -3.45 4.26
CA VAL A 109 13.75 -4.24 5.33
C VAL A 109 14.15 -5.63 4.85
N GLU A 110 15.26 -6.12 5.38
CA GLU A 110 15.62 -7.54 5.29
C GLU A 110 15.41 -8.20 6.66
N THR A 111 14.99 -9.46 6.64
CA THR A 111 14.50 -10.16 7.84
C THR A 111 15.03 -11.58 7.93
N THR A 112 14.98 -12.18 9.13
CA THR A 112 15.30 -13.60 9.31
C THR A 112 14.23 -14.54 8.74
N GLY A 113 13.09 -14.02 8.26
CA GLY A 113 11.97 -14.81 7.78
C GLY A 113 10.69 -14.00 7.51
N GLY A 114 9.54 -14.67 7.50
CA GLY A 114 8.31 -14.10 6.95
C GLY A 114 7.44 -13.32 7.94
N LEU A 115 7.52 -13.55 9.24
CA LEU A 115 6.48 -13.09 10.17
C LEU A 115 6.99 -12.80 11.61
N PRO A 116 6.83 -11.56 12.12
CA PRO A 116 7.06 -11.28 13.54
C PRO A 116 5.92 -11.83 14.43
N PRO A 117 6.16 -12.10 15.73
CA PRO A 117 7.43 -11.93 16.45
C PRO A 117 8.41 -13.10 16.24
N GLY A 118 8.01 -14.13 15.49
CA GLY A 118 8.80 -15.33 15.23
C GLY A 118 10.04 -15.09 14.37
N ASP A 119 10.10 -13.99 13.62
CA ASP A 119 11.22 -13.50 12.81
C ASP A 119 11.60 -12.06 13.18
N ARG A 120 12.84 -11.67 12.89
CA ARG A 120 13.45 -10.38 13.30
C ARG A 120 14.04 -9.62 12.12
N LEU A 121 14.25 -8.31 12.28
CA LEU A 121 14.98 -7.50 11.28
C LEU A 121 16.49 -7.79 11.30
N ILE A 122 17.12 -7.80 10.12
CA ILE A 122 18.59 -7.89 9.95
C ILE A 122 19.18 -6.72 9.15
N GLU A 123 18.35 -6.00 8.39
CA GLU A 123 18.72 -4.73 7.74
C GLU A 123 17.47 -3.87 7.63
N ILE A 124 17.64 -2.55 7.75
CA ILE A 124 16.61 -1.56 7.47
C ILE A 124 17.24 -0.41 6.70
N ALA A 125 16.53 0.10 5.70
CA ALA A 125 16.92 1.31 4.99
C ALA A 125 15.72 2.23 4.78
N ALA A 126 16.00 3.51 4.74
CA ALA A 126 15.03 4.57 4.52
C ALA A 126 15.62 5.59 3.53
N VAL A 127 14.82 5.97 2.53
CA VAL A 127 15.19 6.94 1.51
C VAL A 127 14.14 8.04 1.48
N ARG A 128 14.57 9.27 1.75
CA ARG A 128 13.68 10.44 1.76
C ARG A 128 13.72 11.12 0.41
N LEU A 129 12.54 11.43 -0.13
CA LEU A 129 12.39 12.18 -1.37
C LEU A 129 11.29 13.23 -1.27
N ARG A 130 11.42 14.32 -2.02
CA ARG A 130 10.43 15.39 -2.13
C ARG A 130 10.54 16.05 -3.50
N GLY A 131 9.41 16.40 -4.12
CA GLY A 131 9.39 17.14 -5.39
C GLY A 131 10.23 16.50 -6.51
N GLY A 132 10.28 15.16 -6.57
CA GLY A 132 11.09 14.44 -7.58
C GLY A 132 12.58 14.29 -7.24
N ARG A 133 13.04 14.75 -6.08
CA ARG A 133 14.46 14.74 -5.69
C ARG A 133 14.71 13.89 -4.45
N PHE A 134 15.86 13.24 -4.39
CA PHE A 134 16.36 12.55 -3.20
C PHE A 134 16.91 13.59 -2.22
N GLU A 135 16.53 13.49 -0.95
CA GLU A 135 16.95 14.45 0.09
C GLU A 135 17.92 13.83 1.09
N GLY A 136 17.84 12.52 1.28
CA GLY A 136 18.69 11.82 2.21
C GLY A 136 18.41 10.32 2.21
N GLU A 137 19.35 9.60 2.78
CA GLU A 137 19.29 8.16 2.93
C GLU A 137 19.82 7.79 4.31
N TRP A 138 19.23 6.77 4.90
CA TRP A 138 19.61 6.21 6.18
C TRP A 138 19.50 4.69 6.09
N SER A 139 20.42 3.96 6.72
CA SER A 139 20.37 2.50 6.75
C SER A 139 21.19 1.94 7.89
N SER A 140 20.79 0.77 8.40
CA SER A 140 21.57 0.01 9.37
C SER A 140 21.44 -1.48 9.12
N LEU A 141 22.55 -2.22 9.24
CA LEU A 141 22.49 -3.63 9.59
C LEU A 141 22.03 -3.75 11.05
N LEU A 142 21.42 -4.87 11.40
CA LEU A 142 20.85 -5.10 12.71
C LEU A 142 21.25 -6.47 13.26
N ASP A 143 21.57 -6.52 14.55
CA ASP A 143 21.67 -7.79 15.27
C ASP A 143 20.26 -8.28 15.64
N PRO A 144 19.78 -9.40 15.06
CA PRO A 144 18.46 -9.95 15.39
C PRO A 144 18.47 -10.72 16.72
N GLY A 145 19.62 -10.90 17.37
CA GLY A 145 19.80 -11.69 18.59
C GLY A 145 19.57 -13.19 18.38
N ARG A 146 19.74 -13.67 17.14
CA ARG A 146 19.48 -15.07 16.73
C ARG A 146 20.23 -15.45 15.46
N ALA A 147 20.29 -16.74 15.18
CA ALA A 147 20.83 -17.25 13.93
C ALA A 147 19.96 -16.85 12.72
N ILE A 148 20.63 -16.48 11.62
CA ILE A 148 20.00 -16.22 10.32
C ILE A 148 19.84 -17.56 9.59
N PRO A 149 18.65 -17.90 9.08
CA PRO A 149 18.49 -19.09 8.27
C PRO A 149 19.31 -19.03 6.98
N TRP A 150 19.94 -20.15 6.60
CA TRP A 150 20.84 -20.25 5.43
C TRP A 150 20.22 -19.71 4.12
N PHE A 151 18.91 -19.88 3.94
CA PHE A 151 18.23 -19.43 2.72
C PHE A 151 18.09 -17.91 2.66
N VAL A 152 18.03 -17.23 3.83
CA VAL A 152 18.06 -15.77 3.93
C VAL A 152 19.45 -15.27 3.62
N GLU A 153 20.49 -15.85 4.22
CA GLU A 153 21.89 -15.47 3.95
C GLU A 153 22.21 -15.60 2.45
N ARG A 154 21.75 -16.68 1.81
CA ARG A 154 21.92 -16.88 0.37
C ARG A 154 21.16 -15.86 -0.49
N LEU A 155 20.00 -15.38 -0.02
CA LEU A 155 19.16 -14.43 -0.74
C LEU A 155 19.71 -13.00 -0.64
N THR A 156 20.09 -12.58 0.57
CA THR A 156 20.45 -11.18 0.88
C THR A 156 21.96 -10.95 0.90
N GLY A 157 22.75 -12.01 1.06
CA GLY A 157 24.19 -11.93 1.29
C GLY A 157 24.56 -11.43 2.69
N ILE A 158 23.58 -11.30 3.61
CA ILE A 158 23.81 -10.90 5.00
C ILE A 158 24.02 -12.16 5.83
N ASP A 159 25.24 -12.34 6.33
CA ASP A 159 25.58 -13.49 7.18
C ASP A 159 25.55 -13.15 8.68
N GLY A 160 25.58 -14.20 9.51
CA GLY A 160 25.59 -14.03 10.96
C GLY A 160 26.79 -13.26 11.53
N ARG A 161 27.93 -13.17 10.80
CA ARG A 161 29.09 -12.39 11.27
C ARG A 161 28.83 -10.90 11.11
N MET A 162 28.20 -10.50 10.01
CA MET A 162 27.78 -9.13 9.76
C MET A 162 26.79 -8.65 10.82
N THR A 163 25.76 -9.45 11.13
CA THR A 163 24.74 -9.05 12.10
C THR A 163 25.25 -9.09 13.54
N ALA A 164 26.14 -10.01 13.92
CA ALA A 164 26.71 -10.06 15.26
C ALA A 164 27.57 -8.82 15.63
N ALA A 165 28.09 -8.12 14.62
CA ALA A 165 28.82 -6.86 14.79
C ALA A 165 27.91 -5.61 14.70
N ALA A 166 26.64 -5.80 14.36
CA ALA A 166 25.69 -4.72 14.12
C ALA A 166 24.94 -4.33 15.41
N PRO A 167 24.38 -3.12 15.50
CA PRO A 167 23.57 -2.74 16.66
C PRO A 167 22.23 -3.49 16.70
N PRO A 168 21.63 -3.70 17.88
CA PRO A 168 20.23 -4.11 17.94
C PRO A 168 19.32 -2.95 17.49
N PHE A 169 18.10 -3.25 17.03
CA PHE A 169 17.16 -2.20 16.57
C PHE A 169 16.93 -1.09 17.61
N ALA A 170 16.87 -1.45 18.90
CA ALA A 170 16.65 -0.47 19.97
C ALA A 170 17.68 0.67 19.99
N ALA A 171 18.92 0.39 19.59
CA ALA A 171 20.02 1.36 19.56
C ALA A 171 19.93 2.34 18.38
N VAL A 172 19.20 1.98 17.32
CA VAL A 172 19.04 2.82 16.11
C VAL A 172 17.61 3.33 15.93
N ALA A 173 16.71 2.99 16.86
CA ALA A 173 15.30 3.31 16.77
C ALA A 173 15.05 4.82 16.74
N ASP A 174 15.77 5.59 17.56
CA ASP A 174 15.59 7.05 17.62
C ASP A 174 16.07 7.70 16.32
N ASP A 175 17.27 7.34 15.82
CA ASP A 175 17.78 7.81 14.53
C ASP A 175 16.82 7.50 13.36
N PHE A 176 16.23 6.31 13.36
CA PHE A 176 15.23 5.92 12.36
C PHE A 176 13.96 6.76 12.47
N LEU A 177 13.45 6.98 13.69
CA LEU A 177 12.24 7.77 13.93
C LEU A 177 12.46 9.24 13.57
N ASP A 178 13.63 9.80 13.86
CA ASP A 178 14.01 11.15 13.46
C ASP A 178 14.15 11.28 11.92
N PHE A 179 14.70 10.25 11.27
CA PHE A 179 14.74 10.18 9.81
C PHE A 179 13.36 9.94 9.19
N LEU A 180 12.44 9.26 9.85
CA LEU A 180 11.07 9.10 9.36
C LEU A 180 10.27 10.39 9.56
N GLY A 181 10.40 11.00 10.75
CA GLY A 181 9.62 12.13 11.20
C GLY A 181 8.11 11.89 11.07
N GLY A 182 7.36 12.96 10.82
CA GLY A 182 5.94 12.88 10.46
C GLY A 182 5.65 12.34 9.05
N CYS A 183 6.66 12.01 8.24
CA CYS A 183 6.48 11.73 6.80
C CYS A 183 5.66 10.44 6.55
N PRO A 184 5.01 10.30 5.39
CA PRO A 184 4.39 9.05 4.97
C PRO A 184 5.44 7.94 4.87
N PHE A 185 5.17 6.81 5.53
CA PHE A 185 5.92 5.57 5.40
C PHE A 185 5.51 4.89 4.09
N VAL A 186 6.44 4.79 3.14
CA VAL A 186 6.19 4.17 1.84
C VAL A 186 7.01 2.90 1.71
N ALA A 187 6.43 1.81 1.20
CA ALA A 187 7.19 0.61 0.91
C ALA A 187 6.56 -0.23 -0.21
N HIS A 188 7.35 -1.13 -0.81
CA HIS A 188 6.87 -2.06 -1.81
C HIS A 188 6.26 -3.28 -1.14
N ASN A 189 4.94 -3.42 -1.20
CA ASN A 189 4.18 -4.32 -0.33
C ASN A 189 4.27 -3.94 1.16
N ALA A 190 4.14 -2.64 1.45
CA ALA A 190 4.30 -2.01 2.77
C ALA A 190 3.67 -2.69 3.99
N GLY A 191 2.69 -3.59 3.83
CA GLY A 191 2.20 -4.39 4.96
C GLY A 191 3.26 -5.34 5.54
N PHE A 192 4.31 -5.68 4.79
CA PHE A 192 5.44 -6.48 5.26
C PHE A 192 6.40 -5.63 6.11
N ASP A 193 6.94 -4.56 5.55
CA ASP A 193 7.92 -3.69 6.22
C ASP A 193 7.30 -3.07 7.47
N TRP A 194 6.08 -2.54 7.34
CA TRP A 194 5.34 -1.92 8.43
C TRP A 194 5.16 -2.83 9.64
N ARG A 195 4.87 -4.14 9.43
CA ARG A 195 4.66 -5.05 10.56
C ARG A 195 5.95 -5.37 11.28
N PHE A 196 7.07 -5.48 10.56
CA PHE A 196 8.37 -5.75 11.16
C PHE A 196 8.89 -4.54 11.92
N VAL A 197 8.85 -3.35 11.33
CA VAL A 197 9.25 -2.10 12.00
C VAL A 197 8.41 -1.87 13.26
N ASN A 198 7.10 -2.09 13.21
CA ASN A 198 6.25 -1.97 14.41
C ASN A 198 6.51 -3.05 15.46
N ALA A 199 6.91 -4.26 15.06
CA ALA A 199 7.27 -5.30 16.03
C ALA A 199 8.56 -4.92 16.78
N GLU A 200 9.56 -4.41 16.07
CA GLU A 200 10.81 -3.96 16.68
C GLU A 200 10.60 -2.69 17.54
N LEU A 201 9.78 -1.74 17.09
CA LEU A 201 9.43 -0.56 17.90
C LEU A 201 8.65 -0.92 19.16
N LEU A 202 7.76 -1.91 19.10
CA LEU A 202 7.05 -2.39 20.28
C LEU A 202 8.02 -3.00 21.30
N LEU A 203 9.01 -3.77 20.84
CA LEU A 203 10.04 -4.35 21.70
C LEU A 203 11.00 -3.30 22.27
N ALA A 204 11.43 -2.34 21.46
CA ALA A 204 12.41 -1.34 21.84
C ALA A 204 11.83 -0.21 22.71
N ARG A 205 10.58 0.21 22.44
CA ARG A 205 9.99 1.44 22.97
C ARG A 205 8.56 1.27 23.51
N GLY A 206 7.94 0.10 23.36
CA GLY A 206 6.53 -0.09 23.72
C GLY A 206 5.54 0.65 22.79
N GLY A 207 6.03 1.18 21.66
CA GLY A 207 5.29 2.07 20.77
C GLY A 207 5.07 1.50 19.38
N ARG A 208 4.34 2.26 18.54
CA ARG A 208 4.06 1.95 17.14
C ARG A 208 4.09 3.22 16.30
N LEU A 209 4.38 3.05 15.02
CA LEU A 209 4.24 4.11 14.03
C LEU A 209 2.79 4.55 13.91
N THR A 210 2.58 5.85 13.83
CA THR A 210 1.30 6.50 13.56
C THR A 210 1.25 7.15 12.18
N ASN A 211 2.39 7.11 11.45
CA ASN A 211 2.54 7.68 10.12
C ASN A 211 1.51 7.12 9.11
N ALA A 212 1.19 7.91 8.09
CA ALA A 212 0.45 7.41 6.94
C ALA A 212 1.25 6.29 6.24
N LYS A 213 0.58 5.18 5.95
CA LYS A 213 1.19 4.03 5.27
C LYS A 213 0.80 3.98 3.80
N LEU A 214 1.77 4.11 2.91
CA LEU A 214 1.61 4.01 1.46
C LEU A 214 2.27 2.76 0.90
N CYS A 215 1.60 2.12 -0.05
CA CYS A 215 2.04 0.86 -0.65
C CYS A 215 2.14 1.00 -2.17
N THR A 216 3.35 0.92 -2.72
CA THR A 216 3.56 1.10 -4.17
C THR A 216 2.86 0.01 -5.00
N VAL A 217 2.70 -1.21 -4.47
CA VAL A 217 1.90 -2.27 -5.11
C VAL A 217 0.42 -1.88 -5.22
N ARG A 218 -0.14 -1.26 -4.18
CA ARG A 218 -1.56 -0.81 -4.19
C ARG A 218 -1.75 0.37 -5.14
N LEU A 219 -0.83 1.34 -5.12
CA LEU A 219 -0.82 2.44 -6.08
C LEU A 219 -0.73 1.91 -7.52
N ALA A 220 0.25 1.05 -7.81
CA ALA A 220 0.40 0.41 -9.12
C ALA A 220 -0.83 -0.41 -9.53
N ARG A 221 -1.57 -1.01 -8.59
CA ARG A 221 -2.81 -1.72 -8.92
C ARG A 221 -3.92 -0.79 -9.43
N ARG A 222 -4.05 0.39 -8.83
CA ARG A 222 -5.07 1.38 -9.21
C ARG A 222 -4.65 2.18 -10.44
N LEU A 223 -3.38 2.56 -10.51
CA LEU A 223 -2.82 3.36 -11.61
C LEU A 223 -2.53 2.51 -12.84
N LEU A 224 -2.12 1.26 -12.69
CA LEU A 224 -1.72 0.40 -13.81
C LEU A 224 -2.56 -0.89 -13.81
N PRO A 225 -3.87 -0.83 -14.10
CA PRO A 225 -4.75 -2.00 -14.04
C PRO A 225 -4.37 -3.09 -15.05
N HIS A 226 -3.77 -2.70 -16.18
CA HIS A 226 -3.32 -3.61 -17.25
C HIS A 226 -2.03 -4.38 -16.91
N VAL A 227 -1.23 -3.91 -15.96
CA VAL A 227 0.02 -4.56 -15.56
C VAL A 227 -0.28 -5.74 -14.63
N ARG A 228 -0.04 -6.98 -15.06
CA ARG A 228 -0.36 -8.17 -14.27
C ARG A 228 0.57 -8.39 -13.08
N ARG A 229 1.89 -8.36 -13.32
CA ARG A 229 2.93 -8.55 -12.28
C ARG A 229 3.39 -7.19 -11.75
N ARG A 230 3.39 -7.04 -10.43
CA ARG A 230 3.71 -5.79 -9.73
C ARG A 230 4.71 -6.00 -8.60
N ASN A 231 5.56 -7.01 -8.72
CA ASN A 231 6.73 -7.11 -7.84
C ASN A 231 7.75 -6.03 -8.22
N LEU A 232 8.75 -5.82 -7.38
CA LEU A 232 9.72 -4.74 -7.54
C LEU A 232 10.38 -4.80 -8.92
N ASP A 233 10.87 -5.97 -9.32
CA ASP A 233 11.56 -6.18 -10.60
C ASP A 233 10.67 -5.87 -11.81
N ALA A 234 9.39 -6.28 -11.78
CA ALA A 234 8.47 -6.02 -12.89
C ALA A 234 8.16 -4.52 -13.04
N LEU A 235 7.96 -3.81 -11.93
CA LEU A 235 7.73 -2.37 -11.98
C LEU A 235 9.02 -1.61 -12.34
N ALA A 236 10.17 -2.06 -11.84
CA ALA A 236 11.46 -1.48 -12.18
C ALA A 236 11.72 -1.58 -13.69
N HIS A 237 11.53 -2.78 -14.26
CA HIS A 237 11.63 -3.00 -15.70
C HIS A 237 10.63 -2.16 -16.49
N LEU A 238 9.36 -2.11 -16.08
CA LEU A 238 8.32 -1.31 -16.74
C LEU A 238 8.69 0.17 -16.84
N PHE A 239 9.29 0.71 -15.78
CA PHE A 239 9.63 2.12 -15.68
C PHE A 239 11.07 2.46 -16.10
N GLY A 240 11.86 1.48 -16.55
CA GLY A 240 13.28 1.68 -16.89
C GLY A 240 14.15 2.02 -15.67
N VAL A 241 13.77 1.59 -14.47
CA VAL A 241 14.52 1.81 -13.24
C VAL A 241 15.59 0.72 -13.10
N THR A 242 16.85 1.12 -12.99
CA THR A 242 17.94 0.20 -12.64
C THR A 242 17.91 -0.11 -11.15
N VAL A 243 17.92 -1.41 -10.81
CA VAL A 243 18.02 -1.90 -9.43
C VAL A 243 19.47 -2.23 -9.14
N HIS A 244 20.06 -1.53 -8.17
CA HIS A 244 21.42 -1.78 -7.70
C HIS A 244 21.35 -2.43 -6.31
N GLY A 245 22.06 -3.54 -6.11
CA GLY A 245 22.04 -4.25 -4.82
C GLY A 245 20.67 -4.81 -4.47
N ARG A 246 20.03 -5.53 -5.40
CA ARG A 246 18.78 -6.26 -5.13
C ARG A 246 18.97 -7.20 -3.94
N HIS A 247 17.99 -7.26 -3.03
CA HIS A 247 18.05 -8.00 -1.76
C HIS A 247 19.02 -7.39 -0.74
N ARG A 248 19.22 -6.08 -0.86
CA ARG A 248 19.80 -5.22 0.16
C ARG A 248 18.81 -4.09 0.37
N ALA A 249 18.51 -3.80 1.64
CA ALA A 249 17.43 -2.89 1.98
C ALA A 249 17.60 -1.51 1.29
N LEU A 250 18.82 -0.96 1.28
CA LEU A 250 19.06 0.34 0.66
C LEU A 250 18.91 0.31 -0.87
N GLY A 251 19.31 -0.80 -1.50
CA GLY A 251 19.16 -1.00 -2.94
C GLY A 251 17.70 -1.04 -3.36
N ASP A 252 16.89 -1.79 -2.61
CA ASP A 252 15.47 -1.97 -2.85
C ASP A 252 14.65 -0.71 -2.47
N ALA A 253 15.01 -0.01 -1.40
CA ALA A 253 14.42 1.28 -1.04
C ALA A 253 14.66 2.34 -2.13
N ARG A 254 15.88 2.43 -2.68
CA ARG A 254 16.20 3.34 -3.80
C ARG A 254 15.42 2.99 -5.07
N ALA A 255 15.30 1.70 -5.41
CA ALA A 255 14.49 1.27 -6.55
C ALA A 255 13.01 1.61 -6.33
N THR A 256 12.49 1.35 -5.13
CA THR A 256 11.12 1.66 -4.73
C THR A 256 10.85 3.17 -4.77
N ALA A 257 11.81 4.00 -4.36
CA ALA A 257 11.73 5.46 -4.46
C ALA A 257 11.58 5.95 -5.89
N ARG A 258 12.38 5.42 -6.82
CA ARG A 258 12.25 5.74 -8.25
C ARG A 258 10.92 5.26 -8.81
N ILE A 259 10.46 4.07 -8.44
CA ILE A 259 9.13 3.57 -8.83
C ILE A 259 8.03 4.46 -8.28
N LEU A 260 8.14 4.93 -7.03
CA LEU A 260 7.17 5.85 -6.44
C LEU A 260 7.08 7.13 -7.26
N LEU A 261 8.21 7.76 -7.63
CA LEU A 261 8.21 8.95 -8.47
C LEU A 261 7.44 8.73 -9.78
N ARG A 262 7.69 7.61 -10.47
CA ARG A 262 6.99 7.26 -11.71
C ARG A 262 5.49 7.01 -11.50
N LEU A 263 5.11 6.42 -10.36
CA LEU A 263 3.70 6.26 -10.01
C LEU A 263 3.03 7.60 -9.69
N LEU A 264 3.73 8.53 -9.05
CA LEU A 264 3.21 9.88 -8.78
C LEU A 264 3.03 10.68 -10.08
N GLU A 265 3.95 10.55 -11.05
CA GLU A 265 3.78 11.13 -12.39
C GLU A 265 2.49 10.61 -13.07
N VAL A 266 2.29 9.29 -13.09
CA VAL A 266 1.08 8.66 -13.65
C VAL A 266 -0.19 9.08 -12.88
N ALA A 267 -0.09 9.33 -11.58
CA ALA A 267 -1.20 9.85 -10.78
C ALA A 267 -1.54 11.29 -11.18
N GLY A 268 -0.51 12.13 -11.40
CA GLY A 268 -0.65 13.50 -11.90
C GLY A 268 -1.33 13.56 -13.27
N GLU A 269 -0.96 12.67 -14.20
CA GLU A 269 -1.64 12.53 -15.51
C GLU A 269 -3.13 12.18 -15.39
N ARG A 270 -3.56 11.65 -14.23
CA ARG A 270 -4.95 11.32 -13.91
C ARG A 270 -5.64 12.35 -13.02
N GLY A 271 -5.03 13.52 -12.83
CA GLY A 271 -5.59 14.63 -12.06
C GLY A 271 -5.36 14.53 -10.56
N VAL A 272 -4.51 13.61 -10.08
CA VAL A 272 -4.11 13.57 -8.67
C VAL A 272 -2.95 14.55 -8.45
N VAL A 273 -3.26 15.75 -7.99
CA VAL A 273 -2.31 16.88 -7.91
C VAL A 273 -1.91 17.27 -6.48
N ASP A 274 -2.59 16.72 -5.49
CA ASP A 274 -2.44 17.10 -4.09
C ASP A 274 -2.47 15.91 -3.12
N GLU A 275 -2.18 16.22 -1.86
CA GLU A 275 -2.18 15.27 -0.75
C GLU A 275 -3.49 14.47 -0.63
N ALA A 276 -4.62 15.17 -0.70
CA ALA A 276 -5.94 14.57 -0.50
C ALA A 276 -6.27 13.56 -1.60
N GLY A 277 -6.03 13.91 -2.86
CA GLY A 277 -6.22 13.00 -3.98
C GLY A 277 -5.31 11.77 -3.90
N LEU A 278 -4.07 11.93 -3.43
CA LEU A 278 -3.16 10.79 -3.24
C LEU A 278 -3.61 9.91 -2.07
N ALA A 279 -4.08 10.49 -0.96
CA ALA A 279 -4.62 9.75 0.18
C ALA A 279 -5.83 8.91 -0.24
N GLU A 280 -6.77 9.52 -0.98
CA GLU A 280 -7.94 8.83 -1.53
C GLU A 280 -7.52 7.70 -2.48
N LEU A 281 -6.64 8.00 -3.45
CA LEU A 281 -6.09 7.00 -4.37
C LEU A 281 -5.38 5.88 -3.62
N ALA A 282 -4.69 6.16 -2.52
CA ALA A 282 -4.02 5.16 -1.71
C ALA A 282 -5.00 4.38 -0.80
N GLY A 283 -6.20 4.89 -0.56
CA GLY A 283 -7.13 4.38 0.44
C GLY A 283 -6.58 4.56 1.85
N VAL A 284 -5.89 5.68 2.08
CA VAL A 284 -5.42 6.12 3.39
C VAL A 284 -6.39 7.19 3.87
N GLY A 285 -6.92 7.03 5.08
CA GLY A 285 -7.78 8.04 5.68
C GLY A 285 -6.96 9.17 6.30
N GLY A 286 -7.43 10.41 6.16
CA GLY A 286 -6.77 11.59 6.73
C GLY A 286 -5.59 12.12 5.91
N THR A 287 -4.83 13.03 6.53
CA THR A 287 -3.65 13.70 5.96
C THR A 287 -2.46 12.74 5.90
N LEU A 288 -1.68 12.77 4.82
CA LEU A 288 -0.49 11.92 4.67
C LEU A 288 0.67 12.42 5.54
N TRP A 289 0.78 13.75 5.68
CA TRP A 289 1.80 14.45 6.45
C TRP A 289 1.16 15.48 7.39
N PRO A 290 0.71 15.05 8.58
CA PRO A 290 -0.13 15.87 9.47
C PRO A 290 0.58 17.12 9.99
N ASP A 291 1.87 17.04 10.30
CA ASP A 291 2.57 18.13 11.04
C ASP A 291 3.34 19.10 10.14
N GLY A 292 3.47 18.82 8.84
CA GLY A 292 4.26 19.65 7.92
C GLY A 292 5.72 19.83 8.36
N ARG A 293 6.19 18.97 9.27
CA ARG A 293 7.52 18.97 9.88
C ARG A 293 8.03 17.53 9.95
N TYR A 294 9.35 17.42 10.07
CA TYR A 294 10.01 16.16 10.41
C TYR A 294 9.84 15.91 11.90
#